data_AF-A0A7V5SQ55-F1
#
_entry.id   AF-A0A7V5SQ55-F1
#
_cell.length_a   1.000
_cell.length_b   1.000
_cell.length_c   1.000
_cell.angle_alpha   90.00
_cell.angle_beta   90.00
_cell.angle_gamma   90.00
#
_symmetry.space_group_name_H-M   'P 1'
#
loop_
_entity.id
_entity.type
_entity.pdbx_description
1 polymer ?
#
loop_
_entity_poly.entity_id
_entity_poly.type
_entity_poly.pdbx_seq_one_letter_code
_entity_poly.pdbx_strand_id
1 'polypeptide(L)'
;MNTNTKIISGIISFIALLILFFWLNNNFRYDKYIANIKQSSNDIIYDTIYKYEQPKTIEIQQAKPKIKYIRDTIIITKPFIAQIDTIVKKDTIQIFYTYPENLLSMKINQTTDSTMIIKQINYREKERNWWETPALIISGILVGYIITK
;
A
#
# COMPACT_ATOMS: atom_id res chain seq x y z
N MET A 1 55.37 34.71 30.59
CA MET A 1 53.91 34.47 30.45
C MET A 1 53.56 33.28 31.34
N ASN A 2 52.74 33.50 32.36
CA ASN A 2 52.60 32.60 33.51
C ASN A 2 51.91 31.26 33.12
N THR A 3 52.39 30.11 33.61
CA THR A 3 51.79 28.80 33.29
C THR A 3 50.30 28.72 33.65
N ASN A 4 49.92 29.39 34.74
CA ASN A 4 48.53 29.48 35.19
C ASN A 4 47.62 30.23 34.20
N THR A 5 48.12 31.25 33.49
CA THR A 5 47.29 31.97 32.51
C THR A 5 47.02 31.16 31.25
N LYS A 6 47.95 30.25 30.87
CA LYS A 6 47.73 29.31 29.76
C LYS A 6 46.65 28.27 30.08
N ILE A 7 46.67 27.71 31.30
CA ILE A 7 45.67 26.72 31.74
C ILE A 7 44.27 27.35 31.79
N ILE A 8 44.15 28.54 32.36
CA ILE A 8 42.86 29.27 32.43
C ILE A 8 42.34 29.58 31.02
N SER A 9 43.20 30.02 30.10
CA SER A 9 42.80 30.28 28.71
C SER A 9 42.32 29.01 27.97
N GLY A 10 42.93 27.85 28.25
CA GLY A 10 42.51 26.56 27.68
C GLY A 10 41.14 26.12 28.17
N ILE A 11 40.86 26.29 29.46
CA ILE A 11 39.55 25.96 30.05
C ILE A 11 38.45 26.85 29.46
N ILE A 12 38.70 28.15 29.32
CA ILE A 12 37.75 29.10 28.73
C ILE A 12 37.46 28.74 27.26
N SER A 13 38.50 28.39 26.50
CA SER A 13 38.36 27.94 25.11
C SER A 13 37.53 26.65 24.98
N PHE A 14 37.74 25.70 25.90
CA PHE A 14 36.98 24.45 25.92
C PHE A 14 35.50 24.66 26.25
N ILE A 15 35.20 25.50 27.24
CA ILE A 15 33.83 25.87 27.61
C ILE A 15 33.14 26.60 26.44
N ALA A 16 33.85 27.52 25.78
CA ALA A 16 33.33 28.21 24.61
C ALA A 16 32.97 27.23 23.48
N LEU A 17 33.83 26.24 23.21
CA LEU A 17 33.57 25.19 22.21
C LEU A 17 32.35 24.33 22.59
N LEU A 18 32.19 23.97 23.87
CA LEU A 18 31.02 23.24 24.33
C LEU A 18 29.71 24.03 24.16
N ILE A 19 29.73 25.32 24.46
CA ILE A 19 28.57 26.20 24.27
C ILE A 19 28.26 26.35 22.78
N LEU A 20 29.28 26.53 21.94
CA LEU A 20 29.12 26.67 20.48
C LEU A 20 28.61 25.37 19.86
N PHE A 21 29.10 24.22 20.33
CA PHE A 21 28.61 22.90 19.93
C PHE A 21 27.16 22.68 20.37
N PHE A 22 26.80 23.06 21.60
CA PHE A 22 25.43 22.96 22.09
C PHE A 22 24.48 23.88 21.30
N TRP A 23 24.91 25.11 21.01
CA TRP A 23 24.14 26.09 20.24
C TRP A 23 23.93 25.66 18.79
N LEU A 24 24.98 25.21 18.10
CA LEU A 24 24.89 24.66 16.75
C LEU A 24 23.99 23.43 16.71
N ASN A 25 24.18 22.49 17.63
CA ASN A 25 23.36 21.29 17.68
C ASN A 25 21.88 21.62 17.94
N ASN A 26 21.57 22.64 18.76
CA ASN A 26 20.20 23.03 19.02
C ASN A 26 19.54 23.72 17.81
N ASN A 27 20.27 24.55 17.06
CA ASN A 27 19.74 25.16 15.83
C ASN A 27 19.48 24.12 14.73
N PHE A 28 20.38 23.14 14.54
CA PHE A 28 20.15 22.01 13.63
C PHE A 28 18.93 21.15 14.03
N ARG A 29 18.57 21.12 15.33
CA ARG A 29 17.37 20.41 15.82
C ARG A 29 16.08 21.09 15.41
N TYR A 30 16.01 22.42 15.40
CA TYR A 30 14.79 23.12 14.96
C TYR A 30 14.53 22.89 13.47
N ASP A 31 15.57 23.01 12.64
CA ASP A 31 15.42 22.80 11.19
C ASP A 31 15.09 21.34 10.86
N LYS A 32 15.71 20.38 11.53
CA LYS A 32 15.42 18.95 11.33
C LYS A 32 14.05 18.55 11.89
N TYR A 33 13.60 19.15 13.00
CA TYR A 33 12.26 18.90 13.55
C TYR A 33 11.16 19.48 12.65
N ILE A 34 11.34 20.71 12.15
CA ILE A 34 10.42 21.34 11.19
C ILE A 34 10.41 20.54 9.87
N ALA A 35 11.57 20.11 9.38
CA ALA A 35 11.67 19.27 8.18
C ALA A 35 11.02 17.90 8.38
N ASN A 36 11.24 17.24 9.53
CA ASN A 36 10.63 15.95 9.85
C ASN A 36 9.12 16.05 10.08
N ILE A 37 8.59 17.15 10.64
CA ILE A 37 7.13 17.36 10.72
C ILE A 37 6.55 17.52 9.32
N LYS A 38 7.24 18.29 8.46
CA LYS A 38 6.80 18.56 7.08
C LYS A 38 6.95 17.35 6.16
N GLN A 39 7.85 16.43 6.48
CA GLN A 39 8.07 15.18 5.75
C GLN A 39 7.18 14.05 6.31
N SER A 40 7.02 13.96 7.63
CA SER A 40 6.10 13.02 8.28
C SER A 40 4.62 13.28 7.96
N SER A 41 4.25 14.48 7.50
CA SER A 41 2.89 14.74 7.01
C SER A 41 2.64 14.18 5.60
N ASN A 42 3.69 13.82 4.85
CA ASN A 42 3.60 13.48 3.43
C ASN A 42 4.06 12.08 3.04
N ASP A 43 4.76 11.36 3.92
CA ASP A 43 5.23 10.00 3.61
C ASP A 43 4.17 8.97 4.00
N ILE A 44 3.12 8.88 3.16
CA ILE A 44 2.19 7.76 3.21
C ILE A 44 2.85 6.59 2.47
N ILE A 45 3.43 5.65 3.22
CA ILE A 45 3.96 4.40 2.67
C ILE A 45 2.82 3.38 2.68
N TYR A 46 2.46 2.87 1.49
CA TYR A 46 1.31 2.00 1.27
C TYR A 46 1.74 0.55 1.06
N ASP A 47 1.44 -0.33 2.01
CA ASP A 47 1.51 -1.78 1.78
C ASP A 47 0.11 -2.32 1.47
N THR A 48 -0.05 -2.90 0.27
CA THR A 48 -1.34 -3.41 -0.22
C THR A 48 -1.44 -4.91 0.05
N ILE A 49 -2.32 -5.31 0.97
CA ILE A 49 -2.65 -6.73 1.20
C ILE A 49 -3.83 -7.10 0.29
N TYR A 50 -3.60 -7.99 -0.68
CA TYR A 50 -4.65 -8.49 -1.58
C TYR A 50 -5.34 -9.72 -0.96
N LYS A 51 -6.61 -9.58 -0.55
CA LYS A 51 -7.45 -10.73 -0.21
C LYS A 51 -8.28 -11.12 -1.44
N TYR A 52 -7.89 -12.18 -2.13
CA TYR A 52 -8.64 -12.74 -3.24
C TYR A 52 -9.75 -13.65 -2.70
N GLU A 53 -11.01 -13.31 -2.96
CA GLU A 53 -12.14 -14.21 -2.68
C GLU A 53 -12.40 -15.09 -3.92
N GLN A 54 -12.48 -16.40 -3.72
CA GLN A 54 -12.64 -17.35 -4.81
C GLN A 54 -13.99 -17.13 -5.53
N PRO A 55 -14.03 -17.23 -6.88
CA PRO A 55 -15.27 -17.13 -7.63
C PRO A 55 -16.20 -18.28 -7.25
N LYS A 56 -17.43 -17.96 -6.81
CA LYS A 56 -18.46 -18.96 -6.50
C LYS A 56 -18.98 -19.57 -7.81
N THR A 57 -18.98 -20.90 -7.90
CA THR A 57 -19.61 -21.61 -9.02
C THR A 57 -21.11 -21.30 -9.04
N ILE A 58 -21.61 -20.90 -10.21
CA ILE A 58 -23.03 -20.61 -10.45
C ILE A 58 -23.62 -21.77 -11.24
N GLU A 59 -24.47 -22.58 -10.60
CA GLU A 59 -25.18 -23.68 -11.25
C GLU A 59 -26.59 -23.23 -11.68
N ILE A 60 -26.89 -23.31 -12.98
CA ILE A 60 -28.22 -23.05 -13.53
C ILE A 60 -29.03 -24.35 -13.41
N GLN A 61 -29.95 -24.40 -12.44
CA GLN A 61 -30.71 -25.64 -12.17
C GLN A 61 -31.70 -25.96 -13.29
N GLN A 62 -32.56 -25.01 -13.70
CA GLN A 62 -33.49 -25.17 -14.84
C GLN A 62 -33.90 -23.79 -15.39
N ALA A 63 -33.79 -23.56 -16.70
CA ALA A 63 -34.27 -22.35 -17.36
C ALA A 63 -35.07 -22.71 -18.62
N LYS A 64 -36.28 -22.14 -18.77
CA LYS A 64 -37.15 -22.39 -19.94
C LYS A 64 -36.75 -21.47 -21.10
N PRO A 65 -36.31 -21.99 -22.26
CA PRO A 65 -35.97 -21.16 -23.40
C PRO A 65 -37.23 -20.57 -24.06
N LYS A 66 -37.12 -19.32 -24.51
CA LYS A 66 -38.05 -18.69 -25.45
C LYS A 66 -37.67 -19.12 -26.87
N ILE A 67 -38.63 -19.69 -27.60
CA ILE A 67 -38.40 -20.16 -28.98
C ILE A 67 -39.01 -19.14 -29.94
N LYS A 68 -38.20 -18.58 -30.85
CA LYS A 68 -38.63 -17.69 -31.93
C LYS A 68 -38.43 -18.39 -33.27
N TYR A 69 -39.52 -18.63 -33.99
CA TYR A 69 -39.47 -19.22 -35.33
C TYR A 69 -39.17 -18.15 -36.38
N ILE A 70 -38.27 -18.45 -37.32
CA ILE A 70 -37.96 -17.58 -38.46
C ILE A 70 -38.83 -18.06 -39.63
N ARG A 71 -39.63 -17.18 -40.22
CA ARG A 71 -40.62 -17.53 -41.26
C ARG A 71 -40.08 -17.45 -42.69
N ASP A 72 -38.87 -16.93 -42.88
CA ASP A 72 -38.43 -16.46 -44.20
C ASP A 72 -37.55 -17.47 -44.98
N THR A 73 -37.66 -18.77 -44.70
CA THR A 73 -36.79 -19.77 -45.35
C THR A 73 -37.58 -20.95 -45.91
N ILE A 74 -37.46 -21.15 -47.23
CA ILE A 74 -37.93 -22.30 -48.02
C ILE A 74 -37.02 -23.50 -47.70
N ILE A 75 -36.96 -23.88 -46.42
CA ILE A 75 -36.20 -25.02 -45.93
C ILE A 75 -37.22 -26.03 -45.38
N ILE A 76 -37.01 -27.31 -45.66
CA ILE A 76 -37.86 -28.43 -45.22
C ILE A 76 -38.04 -28.42 -43.68
N THR A 77 -37.08 -27.86 -42.96
CA THR A 77 -37.06 -27.73 -41.50
C THR A 77 -37.40 -26.31 -41.05
N LYS A 78 -38.26 -26.16 -40.04
CA LYS A 78 -38.64 -24.86 -39.46
C LYS A 78 -37.45 -24.25 -38.69
N PRO A 79 -36.84 -23.14 -39.16
CA PRO A 79 -35.75 -22.51 -38.45
C PRO A 79 -36.25 -21.88 -37.15
N PHE A 80 -35.45 -22.00 -36.09
CA PHE A 80 -35.80 -21.44 -34.78
C PHE A 80 -34.57 -20.91 -34.05
N ILE A 81 -34.81 -19.90 -33.22
CA ILE A 81 -33.85 -19.38 -32.24
C ILE A 81 -34.39 -19.74 -30.86
N ALA A 82 -33.61 -20.49 -30.09
CA ALA A 82 -33.87 -20.72 -28.67
C ALA A 82 -33.04 -19.74 -27.84
N GLN A 83 -33.71 -18.92 -27.03
CA GLN A 83 -33.09 -17.91 -26.19
C GLN A 83 -33.39 -18.17 -24.72
N ILE A 84 -32.37 -18.17 -23.87
CA ILE A 84 -32.49 -18.23 -22.42
C ILE A 84 -31.89 -16.94 -21.87
N ASP A 85 -32.73 -16.13 -21.24
CA ASP A 85 -32.29 -15.00 -20.43
C ASP A 85 -32.57 -15.35 -18.97
N THR A 86 -31.54 -15.38 -18.13
CA THR A 86 -31.68 -15.71 -16.71
C THR A 86 -30.79 -14.80 -15.88
N ILE A 87 -31.31 -14.35 -14.73
CA ILE A 87 -30.56 -13.61 -13.73
C ILE A 87 -30.21 -14.59 -12.60
N VAL A 88 -28.92 -14.76 -12.30
CA VAL A 88 -28.47 -15.63 -11.21
C VAL A 88 -27.57 -14.83 -10.28
N LYS A 89 -27.97 -14.70 -9.01
CA LYS A 89 -27.18 -14.00 -7.97
C LYS A 89 -26.67 -12.60 -8.39
N LYS A 90 -27.50 -11.83 -9.11
CA LYS A 90 -27.22 -10.50 -9.70
C LYS A 90 -26.45 -10.52 -11.02
N ASP A 91 -25.94 -11.65 -11.47
CA ASP A 91 -25.34 -11.80 -12.79
C ASP A 91 -26.43 -12.05 -13.84
N THR A 92 -26.24 -11.50 -15.04
CA THR A 92 -27.15 -11.74 -16.17
C THR A 92 -26.50 -12.69 -17.15
N ILE A 93 -27.16 -13.81 -17.44
CA ILE A 93 -26.72 -14.83 -18.38
C ILE A 93 -27.71 -14.84 -19.55
N GLN A 94 -27.19 -14.72 -20.76
CA GLN A 94 -27.94 -14.82 -22.01
C GLN A 94 -27.34 -15.93 -22.86
N ILE A 95 -28.17 -16.88 -23.28
CA ILE A 95 -27.78 -18.00 -24.14
C ILE A 95 -28.68 -17.98 -25.37
N PHE A 96 -28.08 -18.07 -26.54
CA PHE A 96 -28.75 -18.13 -27.83
C PHE A 96 -28.32 -19.39 -28.57
N TYR A 97 -29.28 -20.10 -29.13
CA TYR A 97 -29.05 -21.20 -30.03
C TYR A 97 -29.83 -20.97 -31.33
N THR A 98 -29.13 -20.98 -32.46
CA THR A 98 -29.75 -20.78 -33.79
C THR A 98 -29.69 -22.06 -34.60
N TYR A 99 -30.85 -22.51 -35.07
CA TYR A 99 -31.01 -23.64 -35.98
C TYR A 99 -31.54 -23.16 -37.35
N PRO A 100 -31.01 -23.65 -38.50
CA PRO A 100 -30.16 -24.84 -38.70
C PRO A 100 -28.65 -24.59 -38.61
N GLU A 101 -28.23 -23.35 -38.37
CA GLU A 101 -26.82 -22.96 -38.34
C GLU A 101 -26.01 -23.64 -37.20
N ASN A 102 -26.71 -24.22 -36.22
CA ASN A 102 -26.16 -24.87 -35.03
C ASN A 102 -25.20 -23.95 -34.24
N LEU A 103 -25.49 -22.64 -34.25
CA LEU A 103 -24.68 -21.63 -33.57
C LEU A 103 -25.15 -21.49 -32.12
N LEU A 104 -24.26 -21.81 -31.18
CA LEU A 104 -24.44 -21.57 -29.75
C LEU A 104 -23.64 -20.32 -29.34
N SER A 105 -24.32 -19.32 -28.79
CA SER A 105 -23.70 -18.10 -28.26
C SER A 105 -24.11 -17.91 -26.80
N MET A 106 -23.13 -17.58 -25.95
CA MET A 106 -23.34 -17.36 -24.52
C MET A 106 -22.70 -16.02 -24.13
N LYS A 107 -23.47 -15.19 -23.43
CA LYS A 107 -23.04 -13.91 -22.87
C LYS A 107 -23.32 -13.90 -21.38
N ILE A 108 -22.29 -13.61 -20.59
CA ILE A 108 -22.36 -13.52 -19.14
C ILE A 108 -21.96 -12.10 -18.75
N ASN A 109 -22.88 -11.36 -18.14
CA ASN A 109 -22.60 -10.07 -17.52
C ASN A 109 -22.53 -10.28 -16.01
N GLN A 110 -21.32 -10.28 -15.46
CA GLN A 110 -21.10 -10.40 -14.03
C GLN A 110 -21.25 -9.04 -13.34
N THR A 111 -21.97 -9.01 -12.23
CA THR A 111 -21.89 -7.90 -11.29
C THR A 111 -20.58 -8.04 -10.52
N THR A 112 -19.81 -6.95 -10.41
CA THR A 112 -18.53 -6.93 -9.71
C THR A 112 -18.71 -7.22 -8.21
N ASP A 113 -18.66 -8.50 -7.82
CA ASP A 113 -18.72 -8.95 -6.42
C ASP A 113 -17.35 -8.82 -5.72
N SER A 114 -16.29 -8.43 -6.45
CA SER A 114 -14.96 -8.22 -5.89
C SER A 114 -14.90 -6.91 -5.10
N THR A 115 -15.24 -6.96 -3.81
CA THR A 115 -14.94 -5.87 -2.88
C THR A 115 -13.50 -6.01 -2.39
N MET A 116 -12.61 -5.15 -2.89
CA MET A 116 -11.23 -5.05 -2.40
C MET A 116 -11.23 -4.35 -1.03
N ILE A 117 -11.09 -5.13 0.05
CA ILE A 117 -10.97 -4.56 1.40
C ILE A 117 -9.50 -4.19 1.65
N ILE A 118 -9.20 -2.89 1.58
CA ILE A 118 -7.87 -2.35 1.89
C ILE A 118 -7.78 -2.13 3.40
N LYS A 119 -7.02 -2.97 4.11
CA LYS A 119 -6.74 -2.78 5.54
C LYS A 119 -5.46 -1.98 5.70
N GLN A 120 -5.58 -0.72 6.13
CA GLN A 120 -4.45 0.16 6.37
C GLN A 120 -3.83 -0.14 7.75
N ILE A 121 -2.55 -0.57 7.77
CA ILE A 121 -1.78 -0.77 9.00
C ILE A 121 -0.65 0.28 8.99
N ASN A 122 -0.69 1.22 9.93
CA ASN A 122 0.33 2.26 10.05
C ASN A 122 1.44 1.77 10.99
N TYR A 123 2.64 1.53 10.47
CA TYR A 123 3.83 1.30 11.30
C TYR A 123 4.47 2.65 11.63
N ARG A 124 4.48 3.02 12.92
CA ARG A 124 5.17 4.23 13.41
C ARG A 124 6.60 3.86 13.77
N GLU A 125 7.59 4.51 13.16
CA GLU A 125 8.99 4.40 13.61
C GLU A 125 9.11 4.84 15.07
N LYS A 126 9.86 4.07 15.86
CA LYS A 126 10.07 4.35 17.28
C LYS A 126 10.91 5.62 17.42
N GLU A 127 10.34 6.66 18.05
CA GLU A 127 11.04 7.91 18.34
C GLU A 127 12.36 7.62 19.08
N ARG A 128 13.47 8.04 18.49
CA ARG A 128 14.81 7.80 19.03
C ARG A 128 15.15 8.90 20.03
N ASN A 129 15.58 8.53 21.23
CA ASN A 129 15.84 9.51 22.28
C ASN A 129 17.07 10.36 21.95
N TRP A 130 16.96 11.68 22.17
CA TRP A 130 18.00 12.66 21.82
C TRP A 130 19.35 12.45 22.53
N TRP A 131 19.36 11.73 23.65
CA TRP A 131 20.56 11.45 24.44
C TRP A 131 21.33 10.21 23.95
N GLU A 132 20.74 9.38 23.09
CA GLU A 132 21.38 8.15 22.60
C GLU A 132 22.64 8.44 21.79
N THR A 133 22.58 9.45 20.92
CA THR A 133 23.70 9.86 20.07
C THR A 133 24.90 10.39 20.87
N PRO A 134 24.76 11.37 21.79
CA PRO A 134 25.89 11.80 22.59
C PRO A 134 26.40 10.72 23.54
N ALA A 135 25.53 9.87 24.09
CA ALA A 135 25.96 8.76 24.95
C ALA A 135 26.82 7.74 24.18
N LEU A 136 26.47 7.41 22.93
CA LEU A 136 27.27 6.54 22.05
C LEU A 136 28.64 7.14 21.73
N ILE A 137 28.70 8.45 21.47
CA ILE A 137 29.97 9.13 21.18
C ILE A 137 30.88 9.10 22.41
N ILE A 138 30.35 9.42 23.59
CA ILE A 138 31.11 9.41 24.84
C ILE A 138 31.59 7.99 25.17
N SER A 139 30.75 6.98 24.98
CA SER A 139 31.15 5.59 25.24
C SER A 139 32.27 5.15 24.29
N GLY A 140 32.20 5.50 23.01
CA GLY A 140 33.25 5.21 22.03
C GLY A 140 34.59 5.86 22.38
N ILE A 141 34.57 7.13 22.81
CA ILE A 141 35.79 7.85 23.24
C ILE A 141 36.39 7.20 24.49
N LEU A 142 35.57 6.84 25.48
CA LEU A 142 36.03 6.19 26.71
C LEU A 142 36.68 4.83 26.41
N VAL A 143 36.04 4.02 25.58
CA VAL A 143 36.58 2.71 25.16
C VAL A 143 37.88 2.90 24.38
N GLY A 144 37.94 3.83 23.43
CA GLY A 144 39.15 4.13 22.68
C GLY A 144 40.31 4.59 23.56
N TYR A 145 40.03 5.42 24.58
CA TYR A 145 41.03 5.86 25.54
C TYR A 145 41.58 4.71 26.40
N ILE A 146 40.70 3.79 26.84
CA ILE A 146 41.10 2.60 27.60
C ILE A 146 42.01 1.69 26.76
N ILE A 147 41.70 1.50 25.47
CA ILE A 147 42.50 0.63 24.58
C ILE A 147 43.87 1.26 24.25
N THR A 148 43.93 2.59 24.14
CA THR A 148 45.17 3.30 23.77
C THR A 148 46.14 3.44 24.95
N LYS A 149 45.63 3.32 26.18
CA LYS A 149 46.41 3.37 27.42
C LYS A 149 46.97 2.00 27.77
#